data_AF-A0A0X3Q1E6-F1
#
_entry.id   AF-A0A0X3Q1E6-F1
#
_cell.length_a   1.000
_cell.length_b   1.000
_cell.length_c   1.000
_cell.angle_alpha   90.00
_cell.angle_beta   90.00
_cell.angle_gamma   90.00
#
_symmetry.space_group_name_H-M   'P 1'
#
loop_
_entity.id
_entity.type
_entity.pdbx_description
1 polymer ?
#
loop_
_entity_poly.entity_id
_entity_poly.type
_entity_poly.pdbx_seq_one_letter_code
_entity_poly.pdbx_strand_id
1 'polypeptide(L)'
;MRNIAGTEKRLAARRLKRKDEKRRRRERDALITRESVKAGKYVPKRTVVRHSRERMIENLMNAPKICIDCSFESLMSPKERSKFAQQFCRAYGANKSSPEPFSLHLTNFSMESALGVCCRQKCSGFENYKVKPFCSP
;
A
#
# COMPACT_ATOMS: atom_id res chain seq x y z
N MET A 1 -21.36 -32.93 0.32
CA MET A 1 -20.55 -32.81 1.56
C MET A 1 -19.23 -32.12 1.24
N ARG A 2 -18.82 -31.06 1.97
CA ARG A 2 -17.51 -30.41 1.73
C ARG A 2 -16.40 -31.32 2.26
N ASN A 3 -15.35 -31.54 1.48
CA ASN A 3 -14.19 -32.34 1.90
C ASN A 3 -13.31 -31.53 2.89
N ILE A 4 -13.66 -31.59 4.17
CA ILE A 4 -13.03 -30.84 5.26
C ILE A 4 -11.53 -31.21 5.38
N ALA A 5 -11.21 -32.51 5.32
CA ALA A 5 -9.84 -33.02 5.43
C ALA A 5 -8.92 -32.53 4.29
N GLY A 6 -9.42 -32.48 3.05
CA GLY A 6 -8.67 -31.92 1.92
C GLY A 6 -8.41 -30.41 2.07
N THR A 7 -9.34 -29.70 2.70
CA THR A 7 -9.23 -28.25 2.94
C THR A 7 -8.17 -27.95 4.01
N GLU A 8 -8.14 -28.74 5.09
CA GLU A 8 -7.15 -28.62 6.17
C GLU A 8 -5.74 -28.95 5.71
N LYS A 9 -5.56 -30.05 4.94
CA LYS A 9 -4.26 -30.40 4.33
C LYS A 9 -3.74 -29.26 3.45
N ARG A 10 -4.60 -28.66 2.63
CA ARG A 10 -4.24 -27.54 1.75
C ARG A 10 -3.88 -26.27 2.54
N LEU A 11 -4.56 -25.99 3.64
CA LEU A 11 -4.26 -24.89 4.55
C LEU A 11 -2.90 -25.09 5.27
N ALA A 12 -2.64 -26.31 5.75
CA ALA A 12 -1.36 -26.67 6.38
C ALA A 12 -0.19 -26.53 5.40
N ALA A 13 -0.31 -27.06 4.19
CA ALA A 13 0.70 -26.92 3.13
C ALA A 13 0.96 -25.44 2.78
N ARG A 14 -0.09 -24.61 2.66
CA ARG A 14 0.04 -23.15 2.45
C ARG A 14 0.76 -22.46 3.59
N ARG A 15 0.48 -22.83 4.85
CA ARG A 15 1.16 -22.27 6.02
C ARG A 15 2.65 -22.62 6.01
N LEU A 16 3.01 -23.87 5.70
CA LEU A 16 4.40 -24.30 5.61
C LEU A 16 5.15 -23.55 4.49
N LYS A 17 4.55 -23.47 3.30
CA LYS A 17 5.10 -22.71 2.16
C LYS A 17 5.34 -21.23 2.53
N ARG A 18 4.38 -20.58 3.19
CA ARG A 18 4.52 -19.20 3.68
C ARG A 18 5.65 -19.04 4.70
N LYS A 19 5.86 -20.02 5.59
CA LYS A 19 6.96 -20.00 6.55
C LYS A 19 8.31 -20.09 5.85
N ASP A 20 8.46 -21.02 4.90
CA ASP A 20 9.71 -21.18 4.15
C ASP A 20 10.03 -19.97 3.27
N GLU A 21 9.03 -19.42 2.56
CA GLU A 21 9.19 -18.20 1.77
C GLU A 21 9.60 -17.00 2.63
N LYS A 22 9.01 -16.86 3.83
CA LYS A 22 9.40 -15.83 4.80
C LYS A 22 10.83 -16.01 5.28
N ARG A 23 11.29 -17.25 5.50
CA ARG A 23 12.68 -17.55 5.89
C ARG A 23 13.65 -17.19 4.77
N ARG A 24 13.41 -17.68 3.54
CA ARG A 24 14.24 -17.37 2.36
C ARG A 24 14.34 -15.86 2.11
N ARG A 25 13.23 -15.13 2.28
CA ARG A 25 13.22 -13.67 2.15
C ARG A 25 14.11 -12.99 3.20
N ARG A 26 14.03 -13.41 4.46
CA ARG A 26 14.87 -12.86 5.54
C ARG A 26 16.35 -13.11 5.30
N GLU A 27 16.71 -14.32 4.87
CA GLU A 27 18.09 -14.69 4.54
C GLU A 27 18.63 -13.82 3.39
N ARG A 28 17.84 -13.65 2.33
CA ARG A 28 18.17 -12.76 1.20
C ARG A 28 18.34 -11.30 1.65
N ASP A 29 17.38 -10.76 2.39
CA ASP A 29 17.40 -9.38 2.87
C ASP A 29 18.62 -9.13 3.79
N ALA A 30 18.99 -10.11 4.62
CA ALA A 30 20.17 -10.05 5.47
C ALA A 30 21.48 -10.09 4.67
N LEU A 31 21.56 -10.92 3.61
CA LEU A 31 22.72 -10.98 2.74
C LEU A 31 22.92 -9.65 2.00
N ILE A 32 21.87 -9.13 1.36
CA ILE A 32 21.90 -7.82 0.67
C ILE A 32 22.35 -6.70 1.62
N THR A 33 21.84 -6.73 2.86
CA THR A 33 22.22 -5.76 3.88
C THR A 33 23.71 -5.86 4.22
N ARG A 34 24.23 -7.08 4.46
CA ARG A 34 25.65 -7.31 4.76
C ARG A 34 26.56 -6.85 3.62
N GLU A 35 26.19 -7.17 2.38
CA GLU A 35 26.93 -6.76 1.18
C GLU A 35 26.93 -5.23 1.03
N SER A 36 25.78 -4.58 1.24
CA SER A 36 25.67 -3.12 1.19
C SER A 36 26.52 -2.44 2.26
N VAL A 37 26.60 -3.01 3.47
CA VAL A 37 27.47 -2.52 4.56
C VAL A 37 28.94 -2.65 4.17
N LYS A 38 29.36 -3.83 3.68
CA LYS A 38 30.74 -4.06 3.22
C LYS A 38 31.16 -3.11 2.10
N ALA A 39 30.25 -2.81 1.18
CA ALA A 39 30.48 -1.90 0.07
C ALA A 39 30.37 -0.40 0.46
N GLY A 40 30.10 -0.07 1.72
CA GLY A 40 29.90 1.32 2.17
C GLY A 40 28.63 2.00 1.63
N LYS A 41 27.70 1.24 1.04
CA LYS A 41 26.46 1.74 0.41
C LYS A 41 25.22 1.55 1.28
N TYR A 42 25.39 1.13 2.54
CA TYR A 42 24.27 0.88 3.42
C TYR A 42 23.54 2.17 3.80
N VAL A 43 22.24 2.21 3.51
CA VAL A 43 21.36 3.30 3.94
C VAL A 43 20.44 2.78 5.04
N PRO A 44 20.44 3.39 6.25
CA PRO A 44 19.53 3.00 7.31
C PRO A 44 18.07 3.08 6.85
N LYS A 45 17.27 2.08 7.23
CA LYS A 45 15.84 2.01 6.86
C LYS A 45 15.06 3.28 7.22
N ARG A 46 15.38 3.90 8.35
CA ARG A 46 14.76 5.16 8.79
C ARG A 46 15.00 6.30 7.81
N THR A 47 16.21 6.37 7.26
CA THR A 47 16.60 7.35 6.23
C THR A 47 15.86 7.08 4.92
N VAL A 48 15.77 5.82 4.47
CA VAL A 48 15.00 5.45 3.27
C VAL A 48 13.52 5.86 3.40
N VAL A 49 12.91 5.58 4.55
CA VAL A 49 11.52 5.95 4.83
C VAL A 49 11.33 7.47 4.84
N ARG A 50 12.28 8.21 5.44
CA ARG A 50 12.28 9.67 5.46
C ARG A 50 12.36 10.24 4.04
N HIS A 51 13.33 9.82 3.24
CA HIS A 51 13.49 10.29 1.86
C HIS A 51 12.26 9.96 1.00
N SER A 52 11.69 8.75 1.16
CA SER A 52 10.43 8.39 0.46
C SER A 52 9.27 9.31 0.84
N ARG A 53 9.18 9.73 2.11
CA ARG A 53 8.16 10.66 2.57
C ARG A 53 8.39 12.07 2.03
N GLU A 54 9.63 12.55 2.04
CA GLU A 54 10.01 13.88 1.53
C GLU A 54 9.69 13.99 0.03
N ARG A 55 10.12 13.01 -0.78
CA ARG A 55 9.77 12.92 -2.20
C ARG A 55 8.26 12.94 -2.45
N MET A 56 7.49 12.20 -1.66
CA MET A 56 6.02 12.20 -1.77
C MET A 56 5.41 13.59 -1.51
N ILE A 57 5.94 14.33 -0.52
CA ILE A 57 5.44 15.66 -0.17
C ILE A 57 5.79 16.67 -1.27
N GLU A 58 7.02 16.63 -1.79
CA GLU A 58 7.45 17.49 -2.90
C GLU A 58 6.60 17.24 -4.15
N ASN A 59 6.38 15.97 -4.49
CA ASN A 59 5.60 15.59 -5.66
C ASN A 59 4.12 15.94 -5.54
N LEU A 60 3.59 16.13 -4.32
CA LEU A 60 2.23 16.62 -4.16
C LEU A 60 2.00 18.00 -4.79
N MET A 61 3.05 18.80 -4.98
CA MET A 61 2.97 20.13 -5.60
C MET A 61 3.42 20.11 -7.06
N ASN A 62 4.49 19.39 -7.37
CA ASN A 62 5.21 19.57 -8.64
C ASN A 62 4.98 18.43 -9.65
N ALA A 63 4.52 17.26 -9.21
CA ALA A 63 4.36 16.10 -10.09
C ALA A 63 3.01 16.09 -10.82
N PRO A 64 2.90 15.37 -11.96
CA PRO A 64 1.63 15.11 -12.62
C PRO A 64 0.56 14.61 -11.63
N LYS A 65 -0.66 15.11 -11.79
CA LYS A 65 -1.79 14.81 -10.89
C LYS A 65 -2.60 13.64 -11.44
N ILE A 66 -2.82 12.63 -10.61
CA ILE A 66 -3.80 11.57 -10.86
C ILE A 66 -4.96 11.78 -9.89
N CYS A 67 -6.13 12.08 -10.45
CA CYS A 67 -7.37 12.25 -9.70
C CYS A 67 -8.21 10.98 -9.83
N ILE A 68 -8.58 10.39 -8.68
CA ILE A 68 -9.55 9.30 -8.62
C ILE A 68 -10.88 9.90 -8.19
N ASP A 69 -11.89 9.78 -9.05
CA ASP A 69 -13.23 10.26 -8.75
C ASP A 69 -14.01 9.27 -7.88
N CYS A 70 -14.35 9.71 -6.67
CA CYS A 70 -15.13 8.95 -5.70
C CYS A 70 -16.63 9.32 -5.69
N SER A 71 -17.10 10.12 -6.66
CA SER A 71 -18.53 10.52 -6.76
C SER A 71 -19.50 9.34 -6.85
N PHE A 72 -19.02 8.18 -7.33
CA PHE A 72 -19.80 6.96 -7.49
C PHE A 72 -19.92 6.11 -6.22
N GLU A 73 -19.52 6.63 -5.05
CA GLU A 73 -19.61 5.88 -3.79
C GLU A 73 -21.00 5.32 -3.49
N SER A 74 -22.05 6.10 -3.76
CA SER A 74 -23.44 5.73 -3.53
C SER A 74 -23.89 4.53 -4.35
N LEU A 75 -23.25 4.29 -5.51
CA LEU A 75 -23.53 3.16 -6.39
C LEU A 75 -22.75 1.90 -6.01
N MET A 76 -21.74 2.01 -5.14
CA MET A 76 -20.94 0.87 -4.74
C MET A 76 -21.67 0.00 -3.71
N SER A 77 -21.57 -1.31 -3.87
CA SER A 77 -21.86 -2.25 -2.79
C SER A 77 -20.76 -2.21 -1.71
N PRO A 78 -21.01 -2.76 -0.50
CA PRO A 78 -19.97 -2.90 0.53
C PRO A 78 -18.72 -3.67 0.04
N LYS A 79 -18.92 -4.65 -0.86
CA LYS A 79 -17.82 -5.43 -1.44
C LYS A 79 -16.99 -4.59 -2.40
N GLU A 80 -17.62 -3.77 -3.22
CA GLU A 80 -16.92 -2.87 -4.16
C GLU A 80 -16.13 -1.80 -3.43
N ARG A 81 -16.69 -1.17 -2.38
CA ARG A 81 -15.92 -0.25 -1.51
C ARG A 81 -14.68 -0.91 -0.92
N SER A 82 -14.81 -2.16 -0.47
CA SER A 82 -13.69 -2.96 0.05
C SER A 82 -12.65 -3.28 -1.03
N LYS A 83 -13.07 -3.52 -2.28
CA LYS A 83 -12.16 -3.74 -3.40
C LYS A 83 -11.46 -2.45 -3.82
N PHE A 84 -12.18 -1.34 -3.88
CA PHE A 84 -11.62 -0.01 -4.10
C PHE A 84 -10.53 0.29 -3.08
N ALA A 85 -10.82 0.18 -1.78
CA ALA A 85 -9.84 0.48 -0.73
C ALA A 85 -8.55 -0.35 -0.88
N GLN A 86 -8.68 -1.64 -1.22
CA GLN A 86 -7.53 -2.50 -1.48
C GLN A 86 -6.75 -2.11 -2.75
N GLN A 87 -7.45 -1.73 -3.83
CA GLN A 87 -6.81 -1.27 -5.06
C GLN A 87 -6.06 0.04 -4.81
N PHE A 88 -6.71 0.99 -4.13
CA PHE A 88 -6.11 2.25 -3.72
C PHE A 88 -4.87 2.05 -2.83
N CYS A 89 -4.94 1.16 -1.82
CA CYS A 89 -3.79 0.83 -0.97
C CYS A 89 -2.58 0.37 -1.79
N ARG A 90 -2.83 -0.47 -2.80
CA ARG A 90 -1.78 -0.99 -3.70
C ARG A 90 -1.24 0.10 -4.62
N ALA A 91 -2.12 0.92 -5.20
CA ALA A 91 -1.74 2.03 -6.05
C ALA A 91 -0.85 3.03 -5.29
N TYR A 92 -1.25 3.43 -4.07
CA TYR A 92 -0.45 4.31 -3.22
C TYR A 92 0.90 3.68 -2.84
N GLY A 93 0.91 2.38 -2.50
CA GLY A 93 2.13 1.65 -2.19
C GLY A 93 3.11 1.62 -3.36
N ALA A 94 2.61 1.32 -4.57
CA ALA A 94 3.40 1.31 -5.79
C ALA A 94 3.94 2.71 -6.13
N ASN A 95 3.09 3.75 -6.01
CA ASN A 95 3.49 5.14 -6.22
C ASN A 95 4.58 5.59 -5.24
N LYS A 96 4.44 5.24 -3.95
CA LYS A 96 5.43 5.55 -2.91
C LYS A 96 6.81 4.93 -3.18
N SER A 97 6.82 3.77 -3.82
CA SER A 97 8.05 3.08 -4.23
C SER A 97 8.59 3.51 -5.59
N SER A 98 7.83 4.30 -6.36
CA SER A 98 8.26 4.79 -7.67
C SER A 98 9.47 5.73 -7.52
N PRO A 99 10.45 5.68 -8.46
CA PRO A 99 11.48 6.71 -8.57
C PRO A 99 10.86 8.09 -8.83
N GLU A 100 9.82 8.12 -9.67
CA GLU A 100 9.05 9.31 -10.06
C GLU A 100 7.59 9.14 -9.58
N PRO A 101 7.26 9.50 -8.33
CA PRO A 101 5.89 9.46 -7.85
C PRO A 101 5.01 10.52 -8.51
N PHE A 102 3.74 10.20 -8.77
CA PHE A 102 2.72 11.20 -9.12
C PHE A 102 2.03 11.76 -7.87
N SER A 103 1.38 12.92 -8.02
CA SER A 103 0.50 13.50 -7.02
C SER A 103 -0.85 12.79 -7.07
N LEU A 104 -1.23 12.04 -6.02
CA LEU A 104 -2.49 11.30 -5.99
C LEU A 104 -3.58 12.08 -5.25
N HIS A 105 -4.74 12.23 -5.89
CA HIS A 105 -5.88 13.00 -5.39
C HIS A 105 -7.13 12.12 -5.36
N LEU A 106 -7.92 12.27 -4.30
CA LEU A 106 -9.26 11.68 -4.20
C LEU A 106 -10.28 12.83 -4.29
N THR A 107 -11.02 12.91 -5.40
CA THR A 107 -12.09 13.91 -5.58
C THR A 107 -13.41 13.33 -5.07
N ASN A 108 -14.33 14.18 -4.59
CA ASN A 108 -15.63 13.75 -4.06
C ASN A 108 -15.51 12.67 -2.95
N PHE A 109 -14.44 12.75 -2.16
CA PHE A 109 -14.12 11.78 -1.12
C PHE A 109 -14.19 12.45 0.25
N SER A 110 -14.90 11.80 1.18
CA SER A 110 -14.92 12.20 2.60
C SER A 110 -14.32 11.08 3.45
N MET A 111 -13.60 11.46 4.50
CA MET A 111 -13.09 10.49 5.48
C MET A 111 -14.25 9.84 6.25
N GLU A 112 -15.33 10.55 6.47
CA GLU A 112 -16.49 10.15 7.25
C GLU A 112 -17.44 9.24 6.44
N SER A 113 -17.31 9.25 5.11
CA SER A 113 -18.06 8.39 4.19
C SER A 113 -17.83 6.89 4.41
N ALA A 114 -18.71 6.04 3.86
CA ALA A 114 -18.56 4.59 3.95
C ALA A 114 -17.30 4.10 3.20
N LEU A 115 -16.93 4.76 2.12
CA LEU A 115 -15.70 4.52 1.37
C LEU A 115 -14.47 4.93 2.20
N GLY A 116 -14.53 6.08 2.88
CA GLY A 116 -13.49 6.59 3.77
C GLY A 116 -13.24 5.68 4.96
N VAL A 117 -14.30 5.21 5.61
CA VAL A 117 -14.23 4.19 6.66
C VAL A 117 -13.58 2.91 6.14
N CYS A 118 -13.98 2.45 4.94
CA CYS A 118 -13.41 1.25 4.35
C CYS A 118 -11.90 1.42 4.06
N CYS A 119 -11.50 2.59 3.58
CA CYS A 119 -10.09 2.92 3.34
C CYS A 119 -9.29 2.87 4.65
N ARG A 120 -9.76 3.48 5.75
CA ARG A 120 -9.07 3.37 7.05
C ARG A 120 -8.94 1.93 7.54
N GLN A 121 -9.98 1.13 7.37
CA GLN A 121 -9.96 -0.27 7.81
C GLN A 121 -9.04 -1.16 6.98
N LYS A 122 -8.89 -0.89 5.68
CA LYS A 122 -8.12 -1.75 4.75
C LYS A 122 -6.71 -1.24 4.49
N CYS A 123 -6.49 0.07 4.55
CA CYS A 123 -5.22 0.71 4.31
C CYS A 123 -4.59 1.09 5.65
N SER A 124 -3.61 0.31 6.11
CA SER A 124 -2.93 0.61 7.37
C SER A 124 -2.26 2.00 7.32
N GLY A 125 -2.60 2.86 8.29
CA GLY A 125 -2.09 4.23 8.40
C GLY A 125 -2.56 5.15 7.29
N PHE A 126 -3.77 4.93 6.75
CA PHE A 126 -4.38 5.73 5.69
C PHE A 126 -4.36 7.24 5.98
N GLU A 127 -4.52 7.63 7.23
CA GLU A 127 -4.51 9.01 7.71
C GLU A 127 -3.16 9.71 7.45
N ASN A 128 -2.09 8.92 7.30
CA ASN A 128 -0.75 9.43 7.00
C ASN A 128 -0.44 9.45 5.51
N TYR A 129 -1.36 9.04 4.65
CA TYR A 129 -1.13 9.01 3.22
C TYR A 129 -1.01 10.43 2.70
N LYS A 130 -0.05 10.65 1.80
CA LYS A 130 0.16 11.92 1.10
C LYS A 130 -0.73 11.94 -0.12
N VAL A 131 -2.02 12.08 0.15
CA VAL A 131 -3.08 12.29 -0.84
C VAL A 131 -3.80 13.59 -0.52
N LYS A 132 -4.16 14.34 -1.54
CA LYS A 132 -4.96 15.55 -1.38
C LYS A 132 -6.44 15.20 -1.57
N PRO A 133 -7.34 15.57 -0.65
CA PRO A 133 -8.74 15.72 -1.00
C PRO A 133 -8.79 16.85 -2.02
N PHE A 134 -9.32 16.58 -3.21
CA PHE A 134 -9.50 17.65 -4.19
C PHE A 134 -10.75 18.42 -3.78
N CYS A 135 -10.57 19.43 -2.92
CA CYS A 135 -11.50 20.55 -2.92
C CYS A 135 -11.18 21.35 -4.18
N SER A 136 -12.20 21.57 -5.03
CA SER A 136 -12.07 22.53 -6.13
C SER A 136 -11.52 23.86 -5.58
N PRO A 137 -10.64 24.57 -6.32
CA PRO A 137 -10.12 25.87 -5.87
C PRO A 137 -11.23 26.84 -5.50
#